data_AF-A0A3N1IXW7-F1
#
_entry.id   AF-A0A3N1IXW7-F1
#
_cell.length_a   1.000
_cell.length_b   1.000
_cell.length_c   1.000
_cell.angle_alpha   90.00
_cell.angle_beta   90.00
_cell.angle_gamma   90.00
#
_symmetry.space_group_name_H-M   'P 1'
#
loop_
_entity.id
_entity.type
_entity.pdbx_description
1 polymer ?
#
loop_
_entity_poly.entity_id
_entity_poly.type
_entity_poly.pdbx_seq_one_letter_code
_entity_poly.pdbx_strand_id
1 'polypeptide(L)'
;MEQITVVIGDRLGKGQKVAAGVEKAGGRAVVVPGVAADMKLGDVMKAENATFGISFCGSGGAGAITAQSKHGYKAKYGMRSVDEGVTAINEGNNVLGFGFMDKEELGERLVLAWKKKYGV
;
A
#
# COMPACT_ATOMS: atom_id res chain seq x y z
N MET A 1 14.54 -12.76 9.23
CA MET A 1 13.49 -11.72 9.36
C MET A 1 12.96 -11.49 7.97
N GLU A 2 11.66 -11.68 7.76
CA GLU A 2 11.03 -11.48 6.45
C GLU A 2 10.96 -9.97 6.17
N GLN A 3 11.59 -9.52 5.09
CA GLN A 3 11.63 -8.10 4.74
C GLN A 3 10.22 -7.64 4.33
N ILE A 4 9.70 -6.60 4.99
CA ILE A 4 8.39 -6.02 4.66
C ILE A 4 8.42 -5.50 3.23
N THR A 5 7.64 -6.13 2.35
CA THR A 5 7.52 -5.72 0.95
C THR A 5 6.19 -4.99 0.74
N VAL A 6 6.26 -3.76 0.24
CA VAL A 6 5.10 -2.88 0.01
C VAL A 6 4.97 -2.60 -1.47
N VAL A 7 3.84 -3.00 -2.06
CA VAL A 7 3.54 -2.69 -3.47
C VAL A 7 2.72 -1.41 -3.54
N ILE A 8 3.09 -0.51 -4.46
CA ILE A 8 2.48 0.80 -4.63
C ILE A 8 1.92 0.89 -6.05
N GLY A 9 0.60 0.94 -6.17
CA GLY A 9 -0.11 1.10 -7.43
C GLY A 9 -0.79 2.46 -7.48
N ASP A 10 -0.19 3.42 -8.18
CA ASP A 10 -0.78 4.74 -8.40
C ASP A 10 -1.29 4.87 -9.83
N ARG A 11 -2.57 5.23 -9.99
CA ARG A 11 -3.21 5.34 -11.30
C ARG A 11 -2.50 6.29 -12.26
N LEU A 12 -1.82 7.32 -11.75
CA LEU A 12 -1.09 8.33 -12.49
C LEU A 12 0.42 8.05 -12.56
N GLY A 13 0.89 6.89 -12.11
CA GLY A 13 2.29 6.51 -12.10
C GLY A 13 3.14 7.24 -11.05
N LYS A 14 2.48 7.83 -10.04
CA LYS A 14 3.14 8.45 -8.87
C LYS A 14 3.39 7.42 -7.75
N GLY A 15 3.88 7.84 -6.60
CA GLY A 15 4.15 6.93 -5.47
C GLY A 15 5.62 6.80 -5.10
N GLN A 16 6.51 7.53 -5.78
CA GLN A 16 7.95 7.51 -5.52
C GLN A 16 8.28 8.08 -4.13
N LYS A 17 7.51 9.07 -3.64
CA LYS A 17 7.74 9.61 -2.29
C LYS A 17 7.33 8.60 -1.25
N VAL A 18 6.18 7.95 -1.43
CA VAL A 18 5.74 6.86 -0.54
C VAL A 18 6.76 5.72 -0.54
N ALA A 19 7.28 5.35 -1.71
CA ALA A 19 8.34 4.34 -1.84
C ALA A 19 9.59 4.72 -1.03
N ALA A 20 10.06 5.97 -1.14
CA ALA A 20 11.19 6.45 -0.35
C ALA A 20 10.94 6.35 1.16
N GLY A 21 9.70 6.65 1.61
CA GLY A 21 9.32 6.48 3.01
C GLY A 21 9.31 5.03 3.48
N VAL A 22 8.83 4.12 2.64
CA VAL A 22 8.89 2.67 2.90
C VAL A 22 10.33 2.20 3.07
N GLU A 23 11.22 2.60 2.14
CA GLU A 23 12.63 2.23 2.16
C GLU A 23 13.37 2.81 3.37
N LYS A 24 13.10 4.07 3.71
CA LYS A 24 13.63 4.73 4.91
C LYS A 24 13.24 4.01 6.21
N ALA A 25 12.03 3.47 6.28
CA ALA A 25 11.58 2.64 7.40
C ALA A 25 12.15 1.19 7.37
N GLY A 26 12.99 0.86 6.40
CA GLY A 26 13.61 -0.45 6.23
C GLY A 26 12.71 -1.50 5.57
N GLY A 27 11.68 -1.07 4.83
CA GLY A 27 10.90 -1.94 3.95
C GLY A 27 11.46 -1.97 2.52
N ARG A 28 10.95 -2.88 1.69
CA ARG A 28 11.19 -2.92 0.24
C ARG A 28 9.96 -2.34 -0.47
N ALA A 29 10.16 -1.32 -1.31
CA ALA A 29 9.08 -0.74 -2.10
C ALA A 29 9.07 -1.32 -3.52
N VAL A 30 7.88 -1.62 -4.04
CA VAL A 30 7.66 -2.02 -5.44
C VAL A 30 6.64 -1.07 -6.05
N VAL A 31 7.11 -0.10 -6.82
CA VAL A 31 6.25 0.85 -7.54
C VAL A 31 5.82 0.24 -8.86
N VAL A 32 4.51 0.05 -9.04
CA VAL A 32 3.95 -0.49 -10.27
C VAL A 32 3.93 0.62 -11.33
N PRO A 33 4.63 0.47 -12.46
CA PRO A 33 4.70 1.52 -13.47
C PRO A 33 3.43 1.57 -14.35
N GLY A 34 3.16 2.76 -14.86
CA GLY A 34 2.19 3.00 -15.93
C GLY A 34 0.80 3.45 -15.48
N VAL A 35 0.02 3.92 -16.46
CA VAL A 35 -1.38 4.29 -16.26
C VAL A 35 -2.18 3.03 -15.92
N ALA A 36 -3.05 3.11 -14.91
CA ALA A 36 -3.81 1.99 -14.34
C ALA A 36 -2.99 0.98 -13.50
N ALA A 37 -1.85 1.40 -12.96
CA ALA A 37 -1.08 0.60 -12.00
C ALA A 37 -1.88 0.21 -10.75
N ASP A 38 -2.84 1.03 -10.32
CA ASP A 38 -3.77 0.73 -9.21
C ASP A 38 -4.54 -0.56 -9.44
N MET A 39 -4.98 -0.82 -10.67
CA MET A 39 -5.73 -2.03 -11.04
C MET A 39 -4.88 -3.30 -11.01
N LYS A 40 -3.55 -3.18 -11.13
CA LYS A 40 -2.60 -4.31 -11.09
C LYS A 40 -2.09 -4.61 -9.68
N LEU A 41 -2.43 -3.78 -8.69
CA LEU A 41 -1.89 -3.85 -7.33
C LEU A 41 -1.96 -5.29 -6.76
N GLY A 42 -3.14 -5.91 -6.77
CA GLY A 42 -3.32 -7.24 -6.20
C GLY A 42 -2.51 -8.33 -6.92
N ASP A 43 -2.37 -8.24 -8.25
CA ASP A 43 -1.58 -9.20 -9.03
C ASP A 43 -0.09 -9.09 -8.71
N VAL A 44 0.43 -7.86 -8.61
CA VAL A 44 1.83 -7.61 -8.26
C VAL A 44 2.10 -7.99 -6.81
N MET A 45 1.18 -7.69 -5.89
CA MET A 45 1.28 -8.14 -4.50
C MET A 45 1.45 -9.66 -4.40
N LYS A 46 0.66 -10.42 -5.14
CA LYS A 46 0.77 -11.88 -5.15
C LYS A 46 2.08 -12.35 -5.77
N ALA A 47 2.53 -11.75 -6.87
CA ALA A 47 3.78 -12.11 -7.55
C ALA A 47 5.01 -11.84 -6.68
N GLU A 48 5.00 -10.73 -5.95
CA GLU A 48 6.12 -10.29 -5.09
C GLU A 48 6.07 -10.87 -3.68
N ASN A 49 5.06 -11.70 -3.35
CA ASN A 49 4.75 -12.12 -1.98
C ASN A 49 4.73 -10.92 -1.01
N ALA A 50 4.07 -9.85 -1.44
CA ALA A 50 4.06 -8.58 -0.71
C ALA A 50 3.34 -8.70 0.63
N THR A 51 3.88 -8.01 1.62
CA THR A 51 3.31 -7.91 2.97
C THR A 51 2.00 -7.14 2.96
N PHE A 52 1.99 -5.98 2.29
CA PHE A 52 0.78 -5.20 2.05
C PHE A 52 0.93 -4.33 0.79
N GLY A 53 -0.17 -3.74 0.34
CA GLY A 53 -0.21 -2.89 -0.84
C GLY A 53 -0.94 -1.58 -0.61
N ILE A 54 -0.57 -0.58 -1.42
CA ILE A 54 -1.13 0.76 -1.41
C ILE A 54 -1.68 1.07 -2.80
N SER A 55 -2.97 1.41 -2.86
CA SER A 55 -3.68 1.82 -4.07
C SER A 55 -3.94 3.31 -4.02
N PHE A 56 -3.43 4.06 -5.00
CA PHE A 56 -3.76 5.46 -5.22
C PHE A 56 -4.60 5.63 -6.48
N CYS A 57 -5.82 6.12 -6.29
CA CYS A 57 -6.65 6.64 -7.38
C CYS A 57 -7.50 7.80 -6.84
N GLY A 58 -8.38 8.40 -7.64
CA GLY A 58 -9.20 9.55 -7.20
C GLY A 58 -9.95 9.32 -5.87
N SER A 59 -10.32 8.06 -5.58
CA SER A 59 -10.87 7.63 -4.28
C SER A 59 -10.03 6.57 -3.56
N GLY A 60 -8.93 6.09 -4.17
CA GLY A 60 -8.17 4.91 -3.73
C GLY A 60 -8.91 3.57 -3.83
N GLY A 61 -10.19 3.55 -4.18
CA GLY A 61 -11.07 2.38 -4.08
C GLY A 61 -10.90 1.33 -5.17
N ALA A 62 -10.71 1.73 -6.43
CA ALA A 62 -10.75 0.80 -7.56
C ALA A 62 -9.70 -0.31 -7.47
N GLY A 63 -8.43 0.05 -7.26
CA GLY A 63 -7.36 -0.93 -7.09
C GLY A 63 -7.54 -1.79 -5.83
N ALA A 64 -7.98 -1.19 -4.73
CA ALA A 64 -8.20 -1.88 -3.47
C ALA A 64 -9.33 -2.93 -3.54
N ILE A 65 -10.48 -2.57 -4.13
CA ILE A 65 -11.61 -3.47 -4.36
C ILE A 65 -11.22 -4.61 -5.31
N THR A 66 -10.44 -4.29 -6.35
CA THR A 66 -9.98 -5.30 -7.32
C THR A 66 -9.07 -6.33 -6.65
N ALA A 67 -8.11 -5.87 -5.84
CA ALA A 67 -7.21 -6.74 -5.09
C ALA A 67 -7.98 -7.64 -4.09
N GLN A 68 -8.96 -7.07 -3.37
CA GLN A 68 -9.85 -7.83 -2.49
C GLN A 68 -10.65 -8.88 -3.25
N SER A 69 -11.32 -8.51 -4.35
CA SER A 69 -12.22 -9.41 -5.08
C SER A 69 -11.47 -10.53 -5.78
N LYS A 70 -10.27 -10.25 -6.30
CA LYS A 70 -9.50 -11.22 -7.11
C LYS A 70 -8.65 -12.18 -6.26
N HIS A 71 -8.08 -11.69 -5.16
CA HIS A 71 -7.11 -12.44 -4.35
C HIS A 71 -7.53 -12.62 -2.89
N GLY A 72 -8.69 -12.11 -2.47
CA GLY A 72 -9.21 -12.26 -1.11
C GLY A 72 -8.54 -11.37 -0.07
N TYR A 73 -7.80 -10.34 -0.50
CA TYR A 73 -7.12 -9.42 0.41
C TYR A 73 -8.11 -8.61 1.27
N LYS A 74 -7.73 -8.31 2.51
CA LYS A 74 -8.48 -7.41 3.40
C LYS A 74 -8.15 -5.97 3.03
N ALA A 75 -9.11 -5.31 2.39
CA ALA A 75 -8.92 -3.96 1.88
C ALA A 75 -9.69 -2.92 2.71
N LYS A 76 -9.03 -1.79 2.97
CA LYS A 76 -9.66 -0.53 3.40
C LYS A 76 -9.40 0.51 2.33
N TYR A 77 -10.40 1.31 1.97
CA TYR A 77 -10.27 2.34 0.93
C TYR A 77 -11.05 3.61 1.28
N GLY A 78 -10.81 4.68 0.51
CA GLY A 78 -11.40 5.99 0.75
C GLY A 78 -10.65 6.83 1.79
N MET A 79 -9.48 6.37 2.24
CA MET A 79 -8.69 7.04 3.28
C MET A 79 -8.07 8.33 2.74
N ARG A 80 -8.00 9.36 3.60
CA ARG A 80 -7.50 10.70 3.25
C ARG A 80 -6.44 11.22 4.22
N SER A 81 -5.96 10.37 5.14
CA SER A 81 -4.94 10.72 6.11
C SER A 81 -4.04 9.51 6.40
N VAL A 82 -2.83 9.80 6.89
CA VAL A 82 -1.87 8.75 7.28
C VAL A 82 -2.39 7.95 8.49
N ASP A 83 -3.07 8.60 9.42
CA ASP A 83 -3.60 7.98 10.64
C ASP A 83 -4.69 6.94 10.34
N GLU A 84 -5.55 7.19 9.35
CA GLU A 84 -6.51 6.19 8.87
C GLU A 84 -5.79 4.95 8.34
N GLY A 85 -4.68 5.13 7.62
CA GLY A 85 -3.85 4.05 7.12
C GLY A 85 -3.21 3.21 8.23
N VAL A 86 -2.66 3.88 9.25
CA VAL A 86 -2.11 3.22 10.44
C VAL A 86 -3.19 2.43 11.17
N THR A 87 -4.38 3.02 11.32
CA THR A 87 -5.54 2.34 11.91
C THR A 87 -5.94 1.10 11.10
N ALA A 88 -5.99 1.21 9.78
CA ALA A 88 -6.34 0.09 8.90
C ALA A 88 -5.34 -1.08 9.01
N ILE A 89 -4.03 -0.81 9.14
CA ILE A 89 -3.02 -1.84 9.44
C ILE A 89 -3.29 -2.47 10.80
N ASN A 90 -3.60 -1.66 11.80
CA ASN A 90 -3.93 -2.13 13.15
C ASN A 90 -5.23 -2.96 13.20
N GLU A 91 -6.15 -2.75 12.28
CA GLU A 91 -7.34 -3.60 12.08
C GLU A 91 -7.05 -4.88 11.27
N GLY A 92 -5.88 -4.97 10.62
CA GLY A 92 -5.45 -6.15 9.89
C GLY A 92 -5.73 -6.11 8.39
N ASN A 93 -5.93 -4.91 7.83
CA ASN A 93 -5.99 -4.72 6.39
C ASN A 93 -4.59 -4.79 5.78
N ASN A 94 -4.48 -5.45 4.63
CA ASN A 94 -3.24 -5.59 3.86
C ASN A 94 -3.33 -4.90 2.49
N VAL A 95 -4.46 -4.32 2.15
CA VAL A 95 -4.60 -3.44 0.98
C VAL A 95 -5.20 -2.11 1.43
N LEU A 96 -4.51 -1.01 1.12
CA LEU A 96 -4.83 0.32 1.61
C LEU A 96 -5.08 1.27 0.44
N GLY A 97 -6.31 1.75 0.29
CA GLY A 97 -6.73 2.68 -0.75
C GLY A 97 -6.78 4.13 -0.25
N PHE A 98 -5.98 5.01 -0.85
CA PHE A 98 -5.96 6.44 -0.54
C PHE A 98 -6.34 7.30 -1.75
N GLY A 99 -6.96 8.46 -1.47
CA GLY A 99 -7.00 9.55 -2.45
C GLY A 99 -5.60 10.14 -2.62
N PHE A 100 -5.13 10.30 -3.86
CA PHE A 100 -3.79 10.77 -4.25
C PHE A 100 -2.94 11.38 -3.11
N MET A 101 -2.12 10.55 -2.45
CA MET A 101 -1.31 10.93 -1.29
C MET A 101 0.12 10.39 -1.43
N ASP A 102 0.84 10.90 -2.43
CA ASP A 102 2.25 10.57 -2.60
C ASP A 102 3.12 11.38 -1.62
N LYS A 103 3.22 10.90 -0.39
CA LYS A 103 4.01 11.51 0.71
C LYS A 103 4.95 10.48 1.32
N GLU A 104 6.18 10.90 1.63
CA GLU A 104 7.16 10.05 2.31
C GLU A 104 6.67 9.58 3.68
N GLU A 105 6.10 10.48 4.48
CA GLU A 105 5.56 10.16 5.81
C GLU A 105 4.55 9.00 5.77
N LEU A 106 3.73 8.91 4.72
CA LEU A 106 2.76 7.84 4.58
C LEU A 106 3.46 6.48 4.49
N GLY A 107 4.46 6.34 3.62
CA GLY A 107 5.20 5.08 3.48
C GLY A 107 5.91 4.69 4.76
N GLU A 108 6.58 5.65 5.39
CA GLU A 108 7.33 5.44 6.64
C GLU A 108 6.41 4.96 7.77
N ARG A 109 5.32 5.70 8.03
CA ARG A 109 4.41 5.39 9.15
C ARG A 109 3.67 4.07 8.97
N LEU A 110 3.33 3.68 7.75
CA LEU A 110 2.68 2.40 7.49
C LEU A 110 3.61 1.21 7.78
N VAL A 111 4.87 1.27 7.36
CA VAL A 111 5.86 0.23 7.66
C VAL A 111 6.11 0.13 9.17
N LEU A 112 6.29 1.27 9.84
CA LEU A 112 6.48 1.29 11.30
C LEU A 112 5.26 0.71 12.05
N ALA A 113 4.04 1.05 11.61
CA ALA A 113 2.82 0.47 12.19
C ALA A 113 2.77 -1.05 12.00
N TRP A 114 3.14 -1.54 10.81
CA TRP A 114 3.19 -2.98 10.54
C TRP A 114 4.21 -3.69 11.44
N LYS A 115 5.44 -3.17 11.52
CA LYS A 115 6.50 -3.70 12.41
C LYS A 115 6.03 -3.78 13.86
N LYS A 116 5.43 -2.69 14.35
CA LYS A 116 4.91 -2.62 15.73
C LYS A 116 3.84 -3.68 16.01
N LYS A 117 2.94 -3.92 15.05
CA LYS A 117 1.82 -4.86 15.24
C LYS A 117 2.25 -6.32 15.11
N TYR A 118 3.09 -6.65 14.12
CA TYR A 118 3.38 -8.04 13.77
C TYR A 118 4.79 -8.50 14.19
N GLY A 119 5.61 -7.63 14.76
CA GLY A 119 6.91 -8.00 15.35
C GLY A 119 7.97 -8.43 14.35
N VAL A 120 7.89 -7.94 13.10
CA VAL A 120 8.86 -8.20 12.02
C VAL A 120 10.04 -7.24 12.06
#